data_AF-A0AAJ2PQA6-F1
#
_entry.id   AF-A0AAJ2PQA6-F1
#
_cell.length_a   1.000
_cell.length_b   1.000
_cell.length_c   1.000
_cell.angle_alpha   90.00
_cell.angle_beta   90.00
_cell.angle_gamma   90.00
#
_symmetry.space_group_name_H-M   'P 1'
#
loop_
_entity.id
_entity.type
_entity.pdbx_description
1 polymer ?
#
loop_
_entity_poly.entity_id
_entity_poly.type
_entity_poly.pdbx_seq_one_letter_code
_entity_poly.pdbx_strand_id
1 'polypeptide(L)'
;MDQDMVVLARVRLLSANRRVVRGAEGLWIYRLLTRVEPEAYGAKLAYVLVEASASPLVRELPERRLALLDEAVQVAKALGTSNPYRAKMLARALAARERELEGRPVEPLASEGREHRAALQEEPQQRA
;
A
#
# COMPACT_ATOMS: atom_id res chain seq x y z
N MET A 1 18.68 10.35 12.81
CA MET A 1 17.75 9.22 13.08
C MET A 1 17.81 8.97 14.57
N ASP A 2 16.67 8.74 15.23
CA ASP A 2 16.63 8.51 16.67
C ASP A 2 17.15 7.09 16.99
N GLN A 3 18.31 7.04 17.66
CA GLN A 3 19.01 5.80 17.98
C GLN A 3 18.29 5.00 19.07
N ASP A 4 17.59 5.68 19.98
CA ASP A 4 16.81 5.04 21.04
C ASP A 4 15.62 4.29 20.44
N MET A 5 14.99 4.86 19.41
CA MET A 5 13.92 4.21 18.68
C MET A 5 14.41 2.94 17.96
N VAL A 6 15.62 2.96 17.38
CA VAL A 6 16.22 1.76 16.75
C VAL A 6 16.46 0.67 17.79
N VAL A 7 17.02 1.03 18.95
CA VAL A 7 17.20 0.10 20.07
C VAL A 7 15.87 -0.47 20.52
N LEU A 8 14.84 0.37 20.70
CA LEU A 8 13.50 -0.07 21.07
C LEU A 8 12.91 -1.05 20.05
N ALA A 9 13.07 -0.79 18.75
CA ALA A 9 12.60 -1.70 17.70
C ALA A 9 13.33 -3.05 17.73
N ARG A 10 14.65 -3.05 17.97
CA ARG A 10 15.42 -4.30 18.13
C ARG A 10 14.97 -5.07 19.37
N VAL A 11 14.78 -4.39 20.51
CA VAL A 11 14.29 -5.01 21.75
C VAL A 11 12.91 -5.63 21.51
N ARG A 12 11.95 -4.89 20.94
CA ARG A 12 10.61 -5.42 20.64
C ARG A 12 10.65 -6.61 19.69
N LEU A 13 11.49 -6.56 18.65
CA LEU A 13 11.68 -7.68 17.73
C LEU A 13 12.18 -8.94 18.45
N LEU A 14 13.16 -8.80 19.34
CA LEU A 14 13.70 -9.91 20.13
C LEU A 14 12.67 -10.43 21.14
N SER A 15 11.95 -9.54 21.83
CA SER A 15 10.92 -9.89 22.81
C SER A 15 9.74 -10.64 22.19
N ALA A 16 9.38 -10.35 20.94
CA ALA A 16 8.29 -11.03 20.25
C ALA A 16 8.55 -12.53 20.03
N ASN A 17 9.82 -12.97 20.13
CA ASN A 17 10.27 -14.36 19.97
C ASN A 17 9.65 -15.08 18.75
N ARG A 18 9.56 -14.36 17.63
CA ARG A 18 8.99 -14.86 16.37
C ARG A 18 9.92 -14.52 15.22
N ARG A 19 9.93 -15.40 14.21
CA ARG A 19 10.74 -15.22 13.00
C ARG A 19 10.38 -13.93 12.24
N VAL A 20 9.09 -13.56 12.23
CA VAL A 20 8.55 -12.34 11.63
C VAL A 20 7.42 -11.81 12.50
N VAL A 21 7.52 -10.54 12.93
CA VAL A 21 6.45 -9.82 13.62
C VAL A 21 5.48 -9.25 12.58
N ARG A 22 4.18 -9.47 12.74
CA ARG A 22 3.15 -9.09 11.77
C ARG A 22 2.29 -7.94 12.30
N GLY A 23 1.42 -7.40 11.45
CA GLY A 23 0.48 -6.34 11.82
C GLY A 23 1.17 -4.98 12.03
N ALA A 24 0.49 -4.08 12.73
CA ALA A 24 0.94 -2.70 12.91
C ALA A 24 2.31 -2.61 13.61
N GLU A 25 2.55 -3.46 14.61
CA GLU A 25 3.84 -3.52 15.30
C GLU A 25 4.96 -3.97 14.36
N GLY A 26 4.74 -5.03 13.58
CA GLY A 26 5.71 -5.50 12.59
C GLY A 26 6.06 -4.44 11.56
N LEU A 27 5.07 -3.70 11.07
CA LEU A 27 5.29 -2.57 10.15
C LEU A 27 6.14 -1.47 10.79
N TRP A 28 5.84 -1.07 12.02
CA TRP A 28 6.61 -0.06 12.73
C TRP A 28 8.07 -0.50 12.95
N ILE A 29 8.28 -1.73 13.45
CA ILE A 29 9.61 -2.31 13.68
C ILE A 29 10.41 -2.31 12.37
N TYR A 30 9.89 -2.95 11.33
CA TYR A 30 10.68 -3.17 10.11
C TYR A 30 10.87 -1.89 9.29
N ARG A 31 9.92 -0.95 9.27
CA ARG A 31 10.15 0.36 8.65
C ARG A 31 11.29 1.12 9.30
N LEU A 32 11.43 1.01 10.62
CA LEU A 32 12.54 1.65 11.32
C LEU A 32 13.87 0.93 11.06
N LEU A 33 13.89 -0.39 11.19
CA LEU A 33 15.12 -1.17 11.03
C LEU A 33 15.65 -1.19 9.58
N THR A 34 14.78 -1.14 8.57
CA THR A 34 15.20 -1.04 7.17
C THR A 34 15.94 0.27 6.85
N ARG A 35 15.75 1.34 7.64
CA ARG A 35 16.50 2.60 7.44
C ARG A 35 17.97 2.49 7.85
N VAL A 36 18.30 1.59 8.78
CA VAL A 36 19.69 1.36 9.24
C VAL A 36 20.33 0.18 8.53
N GLU A 37 19.58 -0.90 8.33
CA GLU A 37 20.07 -2.15 7.77
C GLU A 37 19.08 -2.68 6.72
N PRO A 38 19.02 -2.03 5.54
CA PRO A 38 18.04 -2.36 4.51
C PRO A 38 18.17 -3.82 4.02
N GLU A 39 19.39 -4.33 3.90
CA GLU A 39 19.63 -5.71 3.45
C GLU A 39 19.13 -6.77 4.43
N ALA A 40 19.25 -6.52 5.73
CA ALA A 40 18.87 -7.48 6.77
C ALA A 40 17.35 -7.52 6.98
N TYR A 41 16.68 -6.38 6.87
CA TYR A 41 15.28 -6.23 7.25
C TYR A 41 14.32 -5.96 6.10
N GLY A 42 14.79 -5.48 4.94
CA GLY A 42 13.94 -5.12 3.81
C GLY A 42 13.09 -6.28 3.29
N ALA A 43 13.64 -7.50 3.24
CA ALA A 43 12.86 -8.68 2.85
C ALA A 43 11.70 -8.98 3.83
N LYS A 44 11.90 -8.75 5.12
CA LYS A 44 10.85 -8.92 6.14
C LYS A 44 9.82 -7.79 6.06
N LEU A 45 10.26 -6.55 5.83
CA LEU A 45 9.37 -5.41 5.63
C LEU A 45 8.46 -5.64 4.41
N ALA A 46 9.03 -6.01 3.26
CA ALA A 46 8.26 -6.30 2.05
C ALA A 46 7.22 -7.41 2.28
N TYR A 47 7.60 -8.47 3.00
CA TYR A 47 6.67 -9.52 3.38
C TYR A 47 5.51 -9.00 4.25
N VAL A 48 5.80 -8.24 5.30
CA VAL A 48 4.77 -7.75 6.23
C VAL A 48 3.85 -6.73 5.57
N LEU A 49 4.35 -5.90 4.65
CA LEU A 49 3.53 -4.97 3.87
C LEU A 49 2.50 -5.70 3.00
N VAL A 50 2.90 -6.78 2.31
CA VAL A 50 1.98 -7.62 1.53
C VAL A 50 0.95 -8.32 2.43
N GLU A 51 1.34 -8.81 3.60
CA GLU A 51 0.37 -9.39 4.54
C GLU A 51 -0.59 -8.33 5.10
N ALA A 52 -0.10 -7.12 5.35
CA ALA A 52 -0.92 -6.02 5.85
C ALA A 52 -1.95 -5.56 4.82
N SER A 53 -1.62 -5.54 3.52
CA SER A 53 -2.57 -5.19 2.46
C SER A 53 -3.69 -6.23 2.28
N ALA A 54 -3.48 -7.46 2.75
CA ALA A 54 -4.49 -8.52 2.78
C ALA A 54 -5.27 -8.58 4.11
N SER A 55 -5.00 -7.68 5.06
CA SER A 55 -5.67 -7.66 6.35
C SER A 55 -7.14 -7.24 6.23
N PRO A 56 -8.06 -7.85 6.98
CA PRO A 56 -9.45 -7.40 7.05
C PRO A 56 -9.60 -5.93 7.44
N LEU A 57 -8.64 -5.37 8.19
CA LEU A 57 -8.65 -3.98 8.67
C LEU A 57 -8.59 -2.94 7.54
N VAL A 58 -8.08 -3.32 6.36
CA VAL A 58 -7.95 -2.43 5.20
C VAL A 58 -8.77 -2.90 4.01
N ARG A 59 -9.63 -3.92 4.19
CA ARG A 59 -10.39 -4.54 3.10
C ARG A 59 -11.22 -3.53 2.31
N GLU A 60 -11.89 -2.62 3.01
CA GLU A 60 -12.75 -1.58 2.41
C GLU A 60 -11.97 -0.32 2.00
N LEU A 61 -10.63 -0.36 2.01
CA LEU A 61 -9.75 0.79 1.79
C LEU A 61 -8.76 0.49 0.66
N PRO A 62 -9.21 0.38 -0.60
CA PRO A 62 -8.38 -0.04 -1.74
C PRO A 62 -7.14 0.83 -1.93
N GLU A 63 -7.26 2.15 -1.74
CA GLU A 63 -6.13 3.07 -1.82
C GLU A 63 -5.04 2.75 -0.78
N ARG A 64 -5.43 2.40 0.45
CA ARG A 64 -4.47 2.01 1.50
C ARG A 64 -3.81 0.68 1.18
N ARG A 65 -4.55 -0.26 0.58
CA ARG A 65 -4.02 -1.56 0.15
C ARG A 65 -2.97 -1.36 -0.95
N LEU A 66 -3.27 -0.53 -1.95
CA LEU A 66 -2.32 -0.18 -3.01
C LEU A 66 -1.08 0.53 -2.45
N ALA A 67 -1.23 1.49 -1.54
CA ALA A 67 -0.09 2.18 -0.93
C ALA A 67 0.87 1.22 -0.20
N LEU A 68 0.32 0.23 0.54
CA LEU A 68 1.12 -0.81 1.20
C LEU A 68 1.86 -1.68 0.17
N LEU A 69 1.20 -2.02 -0.93
CA LEU A 69 1.78 -2.84 -2.01
C LEU A 69 2.84 -2.08 -2.81
N ASP A 70 2.64 -0.80 -3.06
CA ASP A 70 3.62 0.09 -3.67
C ASP A 70 4.87 0.18 -2.81
N GLU A 71 4.72 0.40 -1.49
CA GLU A 71 5.86 0.38 -0.56
C GLU A 71 6.57 -0.98 -0.58
N ALA A 72 5.84 -2.10 -0.61
CA ALA A 72 6.43 -3.43 -0.67
C ALA A 72 7.28 -3.64 -1.93
N VAL A 73 6.80 -3.18 -3.08
CA VAL A 73 7.54 -3.20 -4.35
C VAL A 73 8.80 -2.35 -4.25
N GLN A 74 8.71 -1.14 -3.70
CA GLN A 74 9.88 -0.26 -3.57
C GLN A 74 10.95 -0.85 -2.64
N VAL A 75 10.54 -1.39 -1.49
CA VAL A 75 11.45 -2.04 -0.55
C VAL A 75 12.13 -3.25 -1.21
N ALA A 76 11.38 -4.09 -1.92
CA ALA A 76 11.96 -5.24 -2.61
C ALA A 76 12.92 -4.83 -3.75
N LYS A 77 12.62 -3.75 -4.47
CA LYS A 77 13.51 -3.19 -5.52
C LYS A 77 14.79 -2.58 -4.95
N ALA A 78 14.75 -2.07 -3.71
CA ALA A 78 15.89 -1.45 -3.05
C ALA A 78 16.92 -2.44 -2.51
N LEU A 79 16.54 -3.70 -2.25
CA LEU A 79 17.46 -4.76 -1.83
C LEU A 79 18.58 -4.99 -2.85
N GLY A 80 19.80 -5.33 -2.45
CA GLY A 80 20.88 -5.64 -3.38
C GLY A 80 20.56 -6.79 -4.33
N THR A 81 21.20 -6.82 -5.51
CA THR A 81 21.04 -7.93 -6.46
C THR A 81 21.56 -9.26 -5.93
N SER A 82 22.52 -9.23 -5.01
CA SER A 82 23.03 -10.40 -4.28
C SER A 82 22.08 -10.88 -3.18
N ASN A 83 21.04 -10.12 -2.83
CA ASN A 83 20.12 -10.51 -1.77
C ASN A 83 19.27 -11.71 -2.24
N PRO A 84 19.35 -12.87 -1.57
CA PRO A 84 18.68 -14.09 -2.01
C PRO A 84 17.15 -13.98 -1.98
N TYR A 85 16.61 -13.01 -1.24
CA TYR A 85 15.16 -12.82 -1.10
C TYR A 85 14.60 -11.77 -2.07
N ARG A 86 15.46 -10.98 -2.75
CA ARG A 86 15.03 -9.87 -3.63
C ARG A 86 14.01 -10.33 -4.66
N ALA A 87 14.37 -11.32 -5.48
CA ALA A 87 13.53 -11.78 -6.58
C ALA A 87 12.18 -12.32 -6.07
N LYS A 88 12.22 -13.14 -5.01
CA LYS A 88 11.02 -13.73 -4.39
C LYS A 88 10.08 -12.66 -3.83
N MET A 89 10.61 -11.67 -3.11
CA MET A 89 9.80 -10.60 -2.52
C MET A 89 9.24 -9.64 -3.57
N LEU A 90 10.03 -9.31 -4.59
CA LEU A 90 9.57 -8.47 -5.69
C LEU A 90 8.43 -9.14 -6.47
N ALA A 91 8.58 -10.41 -6.83
CA ALA A 91 7.54 -11.16 -7.52
C ALA A 91 6.25 -11.25 -6.68
N ARG A 92 6.38 -11.51 -5.37
CA ARG A 92 5.22 -11.54 -4.45
C ARG A 92 4.50 -10.19 -4.39
N ALA A 93 5.25 -9.09 -4.26
CA ALA A 93 4.68 -7.75 -4.14
C ALA A 93 3.98 -7.31 -5.44
N LEU A 94 4.61 -7.55 -6.60
CA LEU A 94 4.02 -7.25 -7.91
C LEU A 94 2.74 -8.05 -8.15
N ALA A 95 2.76 -9.37 -7.93
CA ALA A 95 1.59 -10.21 -8.13
C ALA A 95 0.42 -9.85 -7.20
N ALA A 96 0.70 -9.33 -6.01
CA ALA A 96 -0.35 -8.84 -5.10
C ALA A 96 -0.88 -7.48 -5.54
N ARG A 97 -0.01 -6.60 -6.05
CA ARG A 97 -0.38 -5.29 -6.62
C ARG A 97 -1.23 -5.42 -7.88
N GLU A 98 -0.85 -6.30 -8.80
CA GLU A 98 -1.61 -6.57 -10.04
C GLU A 98 -3.02 -7.05 -9.71
N ARG A 99 -3.15 -8.03 -8.82
CA ARG A 99 -4.46 -8.50 -8.33
C ARG A 99 -5.32 -7.39 -7.73
N GLU A 100 -4.71 -6.44 -7.03
CA GLU A 100 -5.45 -5.31 -6.46
C GLU A 100 -5.95 -4.34 -7.53
N LEU A 101 -5.16 -4.12 -8.58
CA LEU A 101 -5.55 -3.28 -9.71
C LEU A 101 -6.63 -3.93 -10.57
N GLU A 102 -6.54 -5.25 -10.80
CA GLU A 102 -7.54 -6.03 -11.54
C GLU A 102 -8.87 -6.16 -10.77
N GLY A 103 -8.80 -6.26 -9.44
CA GLY A 103 -9.98 -6.36 -8.58
C GLY A 103 -10.71 -5.03 -8.38
N ARG A 104 -10.12 -3.89 -8.79
CA ARG A 104 -10.80 -2.59 -8.72
C ARG A 104 -11.82 -2.52 -9.86
N PRO A 105 -13.12 -2.31 -9.58
CA PRO A 105 -14.05 -1.94 -10.62
C PRO A 105 -13.48 -0.68 -11.30
N VAL A 106 -13.40 -0.69 -12.63
CA VAL A 106 -13.11 0.53 -13.37
C VAL A 106 -14.25 1.48 -13.06
N GLU A 107 -14.03 2.41 -12.13
CA GLU A 107 -14.95 3.51 -11.89
C GLU A 107 -15.07 4.22 -13.24
N PRO A 108 -16.25 4.20 -13.90
CA PRO A 108 -16.41 4.96 -15.11
C PRO A 108 -16.17 6.41 -14.70
N LEU A 109 -15.23 7.07 -15.37
CA LEU A 109 -15.07 8.51 -15.29
C LEU A 109 -16.41 9.13 -15.71
N ALA A 110 -17.29 9.35 -14.74
CA ALA A 110 -18.54 10.03 -14.91
C ALA A 110 -18.20 11.48 -15.26
N SER A 111 -18.22 11.76 -16.56
CA SER A 111 -18.99 12.86 -17.14
C SER A 111 -19.23 14.07 -16.22
N GLU A 112 -18.19 14.81 -15.87
CA GLU A 112 -18.32 16.19 -15.42
C GLU A 112 -17.89 17.11 -16.55
N GLY A 113 -18.88 17.54 -17.33
CA GLY A 113 -18.64 18.36 -18.51
C GLY A 113 -19.90 18.86 -19.18
N ARG A 114 -20.67 19.71 -18.46
CA ARG A 114 -21.65 20.69 -18.97
C ARG A 114 -23.09 20.22 -19.13
N GLU A 115 -23.81 20.17 -18.01
CA GLU A 115 -25.09 20.89 -17.96
C GLU A 115 -24.77 22.34 -17.56
N HIS A 116 -25.17 23.31 -18.38
CA HIS A 116 -25.55 24.70 -18.05
C HIS A 116 -25.51 25.55 -19.33
N ARG A 117 -26.54 25.45 -20.18
CA ARG A 117 -27.17 26.65 -20.75
C ARG A 117 -28.50 26.35 -21.43
N ALA A 118 -29.50 27.12 -21.00
CA ALA A 118 -30.64 27.60 -21.77
C ALA A 118 -31.77 26.60 -22.04
N ALA A 119 -32.43 26.17 -20.98
CA ALA A 119 -33.88 25.99 -21.01
C ALA A 119 -34.52 27.32 -20.59
N LEU A 120 -34.65 28.26 -21.53
CA LEU A 120 -35.56 29.39 -21.40
C LEU A 120 -36.04 29.78 -22.81
N GLN A 121 -37.37 29.86 -22.94
CA GLN A 121 -38.13 30.61 -23.96
C GLN A 121 -38.28 29.86 -25.31
N GLU A 122 -39.47 29.57 -25.85
CA GLU A 122 -40.83 30.10 -25.64
C GLU A 122 -41.88 29.04 -26.06
N GLU A 123 -42.93 28.84 -25.25
CA GLU A 123 -44.20 28.29 -25.74
C GLU A 123 -45.19 29.46 -25.89
N PRO A 124 -45.81 29.67 -27.06
CA PRO A 124 -46.86 30.67 -27.23
C PRO A 124 -48.23 30.00 -27.06
N GLN A 125 -49.03 30.43 -26.09
CA GLN A 125 -50.49 30.28 -26.15
C GLN A 125 -51.23 31.06 -25.06
N GLN A 126 -52.10 31.99 -25.48
CA GLN A 126 -53.53 32.13 -25.12
C GLN A 126 -54.00 33.51 -25.63
N ARG A 127 -54.85 33.62 -26.66
CA ARG A 127 -56.32 33.45 -26.65
C ARG A 127 -57.02 34.26 -25.56
N ALA A 128 -57.48 35.46 -25.92
CA ALA A 128 -58.81 35.98 -25.64
C ALA A 128 -59.19 36.94 -26.78
#